data_AF-A0A6P2A7W5-F1
#
_entry.id   AF-A0A6P2A7W5-F1
#
_cell.length_a   1.000
_cell.length_b   1.000
_cell.length_c   1.000
_cell.angle_alpha   90.00
_cell.angle_beta   90.00
_cell.angle_gamma   90.00
#
_symmetry.space_group_name_H-M   'P 1'
#
loop_
_entity.id
_entity.type
_entity.pdbx_description
1 polymer ?
#
loop_
_entity_poly.entity_id
_entity_poly.type
_entity_poly.pdbx_seq_one_letter_code
_entity_poly.pdbx_strand_id
1 'polypeptide(L)'
;MSKFSPDDPKLSAFLRQYRPLPPDASIDLEVELMDSLPPRVKKTKYLPWLLTAIATGLLLTWTGYQNYRPILRYTSIQRDLEAFLIDNWEETLEMEISAIEW
;
A
#
# COMPACT_ATOMS: atom_id res chain seq x y z
N MET A 1 -13.37 -19.57 -33.75
CA MET A 1 -14.82 -19.47 -33.95
C MET A 1 -15.34 -20.87 -34.25
N SER A 2 -16.15 -21.44 -33.36
CA SER A 2 -16.73 -22.78 -33.55
C SER A 2 -17.64 -22.77 -34.78
N LYS A 3 -17.47 -23.72 -35.70
CA LYS A 3 -18.28 -23.84 -36.93
C LYS A 3 -19.67 -24.45 -36.69
N PHE A 4 -20.00 -24.79 -35.44
CA PHE A 4 -21.23 -25.49 -35.11
C PHE A 4 -22.19 -24.58 -34.35
N SER A 5 -23.45 -24.59 -34.77
CA SER A 5 -24.55 -23.94 -34.03
C SER A 5 -24.72 -24.66 -32.68
N PRO A 6 -24.88 -23.94 -31.55
CA PRO A 6 -25.00 -24.56 -30.23
C PRO A 6 -26.17 -25.55 -30.12
N ASP A 7 -27.21 -25.37 -30.94
CA ASP A 7 -28.42 -26.19 -30.95
C ASP A 7 -28.52 -27.15 -32.16
N ASP A 8 -27.40 -27.49 -32.80
CA ASP A 8 -27.43 -28.41 -33.96
C ASP A 8 -27.91 -29.82 -33.55
N PRO A 9 -29.12 -30.25 -34.00
CA PRO A 9 -29.68 -31.55 -33.65
C PRO A 9 -28.84 -32.71 -34.20
N LYS A 10 -28.10 -32.50 -35.31
CA LYS A 10 -27.23 -33.52 -35.89
C LYS A 10 -25.98 -33.72 -35.05
N LEU A 11 -25.42 -32.64 -34.52
CA LEU A 11 -24.28 -32.69 -33.60
C LEU A 11 -24.65 -33.37 -32.29
N SER A 12 -25.80 -33.01 -31.71
CA SER A 12 -26.25 -33.64 -30.46
C SER A 12 -26.56 -35.13 -30.63
N ALA A 13 -27.14 -35.55 -31.76
CA ALA A 13 -27.34 -36.96 -32.09
C ALA A 13 -26.01 -37.71 -32.25
N PHE A 14 -25.05 -37.11 -32.96
CA PHE A 14 -23.70 -37.68 -33.14
C PHE A 14 -22.98 -37.86 -31.79
N LEU A 15 -22.99 -36.84 -30.93
CA LEU A 15 -22.37 -36.89 -29.61
C LEU A 15 -23.04 -37.90 -28.67
N ARG A 16 -24.34 -38.15 -28.85
CA ARG A 16 -25.05 -39.22 -28.13
C ARG A 16 -24.70 -40.60 -28.66
N GLN A 17 -24.55 -40.75 -29.98
CA GLN A 17 -24.21 -42.02 -30.63
C GLN A 17 -22.80 -42.48 -30.30
N TYR A 18 -21.85 -41.54 -30.24
CA TYR A 18 -20.43 -41.82 -29.96
C TYR A 18 -20.02 -41.35 -28.57
N ARG A 19 -20.85 -41.60 -27.54
CA ARG A 19 -20.47 -41.31 -26.16
C ARG A 19 -19.71 -42.52 -25.59
N PRO A 20 -18.37 -42.56 -25.63
CA PRO A 20 -17.63 -43.65 -25.01
C PRO A 20 -17.90 -43.65 -23.51
N LEU A 21 -17.83 -44.84 -22.92
CA LEU A 21 -17.84 -44.96 -21.46
C LEU A 21 -16.61 -44.19 -20.95
N PRO A 22 -16.77 -43.28 -19.97
CA PRO A 22 -15.62 -42.64 -19.37
C PRO A 22 -14.68 -43.72 -18.81
N PRO A 23 -13.36 -43.57 -18.97
CA PRO A 23 -12.42 -44.49 -18.35
C PRO A 23 -12.62 -44.45 -16.84
N ASP A 24 -12.37 -45.58 -16.20
CA ASP A 24 -12.54 -45.69 -14.76
C ASP A 24 -11.59 -44.71 -14.06
N ALA A 25 -12.11 -43.97 -13.07
CA ALA A 25 -11.32 -42.98 -12.37
C ALA A 25 -10.31 -43.73 -11.48
N SER A 26 -9.05 -43.79 -11.90
CA SER A 26 -8.00 -44.35 -11.05
C SER A 26 -7.73 -43.39 -9.88
N ILE A 27 -7.73 -43.96 -8.67
CA ILE A 27 -7.56 -43.22 -7.41
C ILE A 27 -6.23 -42.45 -7.37
N ASP A 28 -5.22 -42.97 -8.06
CA ASP A 28 -3.86 -42.43 -8.04
C ASP A 28 -3.52 -41.50 -9.22
N LEU A 29 -4.46 -41.25 -10.14
CA LEU A 29 -4.20 -40.44 -11.35
C LEU A 29 -3.78 -39.00 -11.02
N GLU A 30 -4.40 -38.43 -9.99
CA GLU A 30 -4.09 -37.08 -9.54
C GLU A 30 -2.68 -37.01 -8.97
N VAL A 31 -2.27 -38.05 -8.23
CA VAL A 31 -0.93 -38.14 -7.63
C VAL A 31 0.12 -38.28 -8.74
N GLU A 32 -0.09 -39.17 -9.71
CA GLU A 32 0.80 -39.34 -10.86
C GLU A 32 0.92 -38.04 -11.68
N LEU A 33 -0.19 -37.33 -11.89
CA LEU A 33 -0.18 -36.04 -12.58
C LEU A 33 0.59 -34.98 -11.81
N MET A 34 0.43 -34.90 -10.48
CA MET A 34 1.15 -33.93 -9.66
C MET A 34 2.66 -34.21 -9.65
N ASP A 35 3.07 -35.47 -9.62
CA ASP A 35 4.47 -35.89 -9.67
C ASP A 35 5.10 -35.67 -11.06
N SER A 36 4.31 -35.74 -12.12
CA SER A 36 4.77 -35.47 -13.48
C SER A 36 5.09 -34.00 -13.77
N LEU A 37 4.66 -33.07 -12.90
CA LEU A 37 4.84 -31.64 -13.12
C LEU A 37 6.31 -31.22 -12.90
N PRO A 38 6.87 -30.38 -13.79
CA PRO A 38 8.21 -29.85 -13.59
C PRO A 38 8.25 -28.97 -12.33
N PRO A 39 9.39 -28.97 -11.59
CA PRO A 39 9.52 -28.15 -10.39
C PRO A 39 9.32 -26.68 -10.73
N ARG A 40 8.41 -26.00 -10.02
CA ARG A 40 8.18 -24.56 -10.15
C ARG A 40 9.44 -23.82 -9.72
N VAL A 41 10.25 -23.39 -10.69
CA VAL A 41 11.44 -22.56 -10.44
C VAL A 41 10.98 -21.21 -9.90
N LYS A 42 11.04 -21.03 -8.58
CA LYS A 42 10.78 -19.73 -7.93
C LYS A 42 11.95 -18.81 -8.25
N LYS A 43 11.81 -17.97 -9.29
CA LYS A 43 12.78 -16.93 -9.64
C LYS A 43 12.64 -15.73 -8.71
N THR A 44 13.05 -15.87 -7.44
CA THR A 44 13.15 -14.72 -6.52
C THR A 44 14.54 -14.11 -6.60
N LYS A 45 14.87 -13.46 -7.73
CA LYS A 45 16.19 -12.81 -7.92
C LYS A 45 16.23 -11.34 -7.47
N TYR A 46 15.08 -10.72 -7.19
CA TYR A 46 14.99 -9.26 -7.01
C TYR A 46 14.69 -8.79 -5.59
N LEU A 47 14.42 -9.72 -4.67
CA LEU A 47 14.11 -9.42 -3.27
C LEU A 47 15.22 -8.64 -2.53
N PRO A 48 16.52 -8.96 -2.68
CA PRO A 48 17.56 -8.21 -1.97
C PRO A 48 17.69 -6.76 -2.46
N TRP A 49 17.37 -6.48 -3.73
CA TRP A 49 17.49 -5.14 -4.31
C TRP A 49 16.39 -4.19 -3.85
N LEU A 50 15.17 -4.71 -3.65
CA LEU A 50 14.06 -3.93 -3.09
C LEU A 50 14.33 -3.52 -1.65
N LEU A 51 14.92 -4.41 -0.85
CA LEU A 51 15.27 -4.10 0.55
C LEU A 51 16.33 -2.99 0.63
N THR A 52 17.32 -2.99 -0.26
CA THR A 52 18.33 -1.92 -0.29
C THR A 52 17.74 -0.57 -0.68
N ALA A 53 16.82 -0.53 -1.66
CA ALA A 53 16.18 0.72 -2.09
C ALA A 53 15.36 1.38 -0.96
N ILE A 54 14.62 0.58 -0.19
CA ILE A 54 13.82 1.07 0.94
C ILE A 54 14.73 1.60 2.06
N ALA A 55 15.78 0.86 2.41
CA ALA A 55 16.73 1.27 3.45
C ALA A 55 17.46 2.57 3.07
N THR A 56 17.91 2.70 1.81
CA THR A 56 18.55 3.93 1.33
C THR A 56 17.60 5.12 1.35
N GLY A 57 16.34 4.94 0.91
CA GLY A 57 15.32 6.00 0.97
C GLY A 57 15.07 6.49 2.40
N LEU A 58 14.95 5.57 3.35
CA LEU A 58 14.70 5.91 4.75
C LEU A 58 15.89 6.67 5.36
N LEU A 59 17.12 6.24 5.09
CA LEU A 59 18.34 6.89 5.58
C LEU A 59 18.52 8.30 5.00
N LEU A 60 18.24 8.49 3.70
CA LEU A 60 18.35 9.80 3.06
C LEU A 60 17.32 10.80 3.63
N THR A 61 16.11 10.31 3.89
CA THR A 61 15.04 11.11 4.49
C THR A 61 15.35 11.44 5.95
N TRP A 62 15.88 10.50 6.72
CA TRP A 62 16.25 10.70 8.13
C TRP A 62 17.45 11.64 8.31
N THR A 63 18.52 11.43 7.54
CA THR A 63 19.72 12.29 7.57
C THR A 63 19.43 13.70 7.07
N GLY A 64 18.56 13.82 6.06
CA GLY A 64 17.95 15.09 5.67
C GLY A 64 17.21 15.73 6.83
N TYR A 65 16.24 15.03 7.44
CA TYR A 65 15.46 15.56 8.56
C TYR A 65 16.32 16.00 9.77
N GLN A 66 17.39 15.27 10.08
CA GLN A 66 18.29 15.61 11.19
C GLN A 66 19.17 16.83 10.89
N ASN A 67 19.70 16.96 9.66
CA ASN A 67 20.45 18.15 9.23
C ASN A 67 19.54 19.37 9.01
N TYR A 68 18.29 19.15 8.60
CA TYR A 68 17.24 20.16 8.50
C TYR A 68 16.46 20.34 9.80
N ARG A 69 16.98 19.92 10.97
CA ARG A 69 16.53 20.57 12.19
C ARG A 69 16.92 22.02 12.03
N PRO A 70 15.97 22.96 11.79
CA PRO A 70 16.33 24.35 11.96
C PRO A 70 16.85 24.40 13.40
N ILE A 71 18.03 24.96 13.60
CA ILE A 71 18.32 25.57 14.90
C ILE A 71 17.18 26.58 15.03
N LEU A 72 16.08 26.13 15.66
CA LEU A 72 14.90 26.93 15.86
C LEU A 72 15.48 28.15 16.56
N ARG A 73 15.39 29.31 15.92
CA ARG A 73 15.57 30.61 16.57
C ARG A 73 14.40 30.83 17.55
N TYR A 74 14.11 29.80 18.34
CA TYR A 74 13.03 29.68 19.29
C TYR A 74 13.29 30.65 20.43
N THR A 75 14.55 30.90 20.78
CA THR A 75 14.90 31.78 21.89
C THR A 75 14.63 33.26 21.61
N SER A 76 14.80 33.74 20.37
CA SER A 76 14.49 35.12 20.01
C SER A 76 12.99 35.31 19.75
N ILE A 77 12.37 34.40 18.99
CA ILE A 77 10.94 34.45 18.67
C ILE A 77 10.09 34.26 19.94
N GLN A 78 10.49 33.41 20.88
CA GLN A 78 9.80 33.25 22.15
C GLN A 78 9.87 34.52 23.00
N ARG A 79 11.01 35.21 23.04
CA ARG A 79 11.16 36.45 23.82
C ARG A 79 10.30 37.58 23.26
N ASP A 80 10.26 37.69 21.94
CA ASP A 80 9.43 38.70 21.26
C ASP A 80 7.93 38.38 21.42
N LEU A 81 7.54 37.10 21.38
CA LEU A 81 6.16 36.67 21.63
C LEU A 81 5.74 36.86 23.09
N GLU A 82 6.63 36.58 24.04
CA GLU A 82 6.37 36.75 25.47
C GLU A 82 6.21 38.23 25.81
N ALA A 83 7.07 39.11 25.26
CA ALA A 83 6.92 40.56 25.40
C ALA A 83 5.59 41.06 24.81
N PHE A 84 5.25 40.62 23.59
CA PHE A 84 3.98 41.00 22.95
C PHE A 84 2.76 40.57 23.76
N LEU A 85 2.77 39.37 24.34
CA LEU A 85 1.66 38.89 25.18
C LEU A 85 1.51 39.69 26.46
N ILE A 86 2.63 40.08 27.09
CA ILE A 86 2.61 40.90 28.31
C ILE A 86 2.09 42.30 27.99
N ASP A 87 2.63 42.96 26.96
CA ASP A 87 2.24 44.32 26.57
C ASP A 87 0.75 44.38 26.20
N ASN A 88 0.27 43.41 25.42
CA ASN A 88 -1.13 43.37 25.00
C ASN A 88 -2.10 43.13 26.17
N TRP A 89 -1.68 42.30 27.13
CA TRP A 89 -2.49 42.02 28.32
C TRP A 89 -2.54 43.21 29.28
N GLU A 90 -1.42 43.91 29.47
CA GLU A 90 -1.34 45.14 30.26
C GLU A 90 -2.20 46.24 29.65
N GLU A 91 -2.11 46.46 28.34
CA GLU A 91 -2.93 47.44 27.62
C GLU A 91 -4.43 47.14 27.73
N THR A 92 -4.82 45.86 27.67
CA THR A 92 -6.23 45.45 27.82
C THR A 92 -6.74 45.72 29.24
N LEU A 93 -5.93 45.45 30.27
CA LEU A 93 -6.30 45.71 31.65
C LEU A 93 -6.37 47.21 31.95
N GLU A 94 -5.44 48.03 31.45
CA GLU A 94 -5.47 49.48 31.61
C GLU A 94 -6.69 50.10 30.92
N MET A 95 -7.05 49.60 29.73
CA MET A 95 -8.27 50.01 29.04
C MET A 95 -9.54 49.63 29.81
N GLU A 96 -9.56 48.44 30.43
CA GLU A 96 -10.70 48.00 31.25
C GLU A 96 -10.81 48.80 32.57
N ILE A 97 -9.69 49.04 33.25
CA ILE A 97 -9.65 49.81 34.51
C ILE A 97 -10.05 51.27 34.26
N SER A 98 -9.56 51.89 33.18
CA SER A 98 -9.95 53.26 32.80
C SER A 98 -11.40 53.38 32.31
N ALA A 99 -12.01 52.29 31.83
CA ALA A 99 -13.43 52.23 31.50
C ALA A 99 -14.33 52.07 32.73
N ILE A 100 -13.79 51.58 33.85
CA ILE A 100 -14.51 51.39 35.12
C ILE A 100 -14.45 52.63 36.03
N GLU A 101 -13.49 53.55 35.82
CA GLU A 101 -13.34 54.80 36.59
C GLU A 101 -14.25 55.98 36.15
N TRP A 102 -15.40 55.71 35.50
CA TRP A 102 -16.45 56.71 35.23
C TRP A 102 -17.79 56.35 35.90
#